data_AF-A0A8T7FHY5-F1
#
_entry.id   AF-A0A8T7FHY5-F1
#
_cell.length_a   1.000
_cell.length_b   1.000
_cell.length_c   1.000
_cell.angle_alpha   90.00
_cell.angle_beta   90.00
_cell.angle_gamma   90.00
#
_symmetry.space_group_name_H-M   'P 1'
#
loop_
_entity.id
_entity.type
_entity.pdbx_description
1 polymer ?
#
loop_
_entity_poly.entity_id
_entity_poly.type
_entity_poly.pdbx_seq_one_letter_code
_entity_poly.pdbx_strand_id
1 'polypeptide(L)'
;MNDELTKAMSRGRLFDLWQRAKENEPLEGEEAMMARMMKEHTEYFDVWERLENFGENEIVVDGVNPILHVSMHSVIENQLEQNTPPEARKALAALLKRGVARHEAIHAIASEFNMELFPMLKNSRPFNNLAYKRRLEKLARGKR
;
A
#
# COMPACT_ATOMS: atom_id res chain seq x y z
N MET A 1 14.60 -0.90 16.79
CA MET A 1 13.97 -1.46 15.57
C MET A 1 12.57 -0.84 15.54
N ASN A 2 12.29 0.02 14.55
CA ASN A 2 11.18 0.99 14.61
C ASN A 2 9.83 0.32 14.87
N ASP A 3 9.22 0.70 15.98
CA ASP A 3 7.94 0.18 16.48
C ASP A 3 6.75 0.49 15.53
N GLU A 4 6.94 1.46 14.63
CA GLU A 4 5.97 1.83 13.59
C GLU A 4 5.90 0.84 12.41
N LEU A 5 6.98 0.07 12.15
CA LEU A 5 6.97 -0.99 11.14
C LEU A 5 6.46 -2.33 11.71
N THR A 6 6.43 -2.48 13.04
CA THR A 6 6.02 -3.72 13.75
C THR A 6 4.55 -3.76 14.15
N LYS A 7 3.76 -2.69 13.95
CA LYS A 7 2.29 -2.79 13.94
C LYS A 7 1.76 -3.34 12.62
N ALA A 8 2.40 -4.37 12.06
CA ALA A 8 1.72 -5.17 11.05
C ALA A 8 0.45 -5.75 11.71
N MET A 9 -0.73 -5.44 11.15
CA MET A 9 -1.97 -6.08 11.56
C MET A 9 -1.78 -7.59 11.48
N SER A 10 -2.01 -8.32 12.57
CA SER A 10 -1.95 -9.78 12.54
C SER A 10 -2.97 -10.33 11.54
N ARG A 11 -2.76 -11.54 11.02
CA ARG A 11 -3.71 -12.18 10.08
C ARG A 11 -5.13 -12.22 10.64
N GLY A 12 -5.27 -12.51 11.95
CA GLY A 12 -6.57 -12.47 12.63
C GLY A 12 -7.20 -11.07 12.67
N ARG A 13 -6.41 -10.00 12.89
CA ARG A 13 -6.94 -8.62 12.81
C ARG A 13 -7.36 -8.22 11.41
N LEU A 14 -6.61 -8.66 10.38
CA LEU A 14 -6.99 -8.41 8.98
C LEU A 14 -8.24 -9.20 8.60
N PHE A 15 -8.40 -10.42 9.12
CA PHE A 15 -9.60 -11.22 8.94
C PHE A 15 -10.82 -10.55 9.58
N ASP A 16 -10.72 -10.14 10.85
CA ASP A 16 -11.78 -9.40 11.56
C ASP A 16 -12.16 -8.11 10.81
N LEU A 17 -11.15 -7.33 10.41
CA LEU A 17 -11.36 -6.12 9.61
C LEU A 17 -12.12 -6.42 8.30
N TRP A 18 -11.77 -7.51 7.60
CA TRP A 18 -12.46 -7.93 6.39
C TRP A 18 -13.93 -8.28 6.65
N GLN A 19 -14.23 -9.03 7.71
CA GLN A 19 -15.62 -9.38 8.05
C GLN A 19 -16.44 -8.12 8.37
N ARG A 20 -15.92 -7.23 9.22
CA ARG A 20 -16.57 -5.95 9.56
C ARG A 20 -16.77 -5.07 8.33
N ALA A 21 -15.78 -5.03 7.44
CA ALA A 21 -15.86 -4.28 6.19
C ALA A 21 -16.97 -4.82 5.27
N LYS A 22 -17.16 -6.15 5.17
CA LYS A 22 -18.23 -6.77 4.37
C LYS A 22 -19.62 -6.41 4.86
N GLU A 23 -19.81 -6.35 6.18
CA GLU A 23 -21.06 -5.94 6.82
C GLU A 23 -21.30 -4.42 6.75
N ASN A 24 -20.39 -3.66 6.13
CA ASN A 24 -20.42 -2.20 6.04
C ASN A 24 -20.50 -1.53 7.42
N GLU A 25 -19.86 -2.14 8.42
CA GLU A 25 -19.71 -1.51 9.72
C GLU A 25 -19.00 -0.16 9.60
N PRO A 26 -19.33 0.82 10.46
CA PRO A 26 -18.59 2.07 10.51
C PRO A 26 -17.15 1.81 10.98
N LEU A 27 -16.20 2.05 10.08
CA LEU A 27 -14.77 2.00 10.33
C LEU A 27 -14.20 3.42 10.28
N GLU A 28 -13.16 3.67 11.07
CA GLU A 28 -12.49 4.98 11.12
C GLU A 28 -10.97 4.86 10.98
N GLY A 29 -10.31 5.97 10.61
CA GLY A 29 -8.86 6.08 10.54
C GLY A 29 -8.20 5.01 9.65
N GLU A 30 -7.13 4.41 10.17
CA GLU A 30 -6.33 3.41 9.44
C GLU A 30 -7.12 2.16 9.07
N GLU A 31 -8.09 1.73 9.91
CA GLU A 31 -8.94 0.56 9.62
C GLU A 31 -9.86 0.83 8.43
N ALA A 32 -10.47 2.02 8.37
CA ALA A 32 -11.31 2.41 7.24
C ALA A 32 -10.53 2.44 5.92
N MET A 33 -9.32 2.97 5.96
CA MET A 33 -8.46 3.03 4.78
C MET A 33 -8.03 1.63 4.34
N MET A 34 -7.55 0.79 5.27
CA MET A 34 -7.15 -0.59 4.96
C MET A 34 -8.33 -1.38 4.38
N ALA A 35 -9.50 -1.30 5.00
CA ALA A 35 -10.72 -1.95 4.51
C ALA A 35 -11.12 -1.50 3.10
N ARG A 36 -10.97 -0.19 2.79
CA ARG A 36 -11.19 0.31 1.43
C ARG A 36 -10.23 -0.33 0.44
N MET A 37 -8.95 -0.40 0.76
CA MET A 37 -7.95 -1.03 -0.10
C MET A 37 -8.22 -2.53 -0.28
N MET A 38 -8.61 -3.24 0.78
CA MET A 38 -9.01 -4.66 0.68
C MET A 38 -10.20 -4.85 -0.26
N LYS A 39 -11.21 -3.96 -0.22
CA LYS A 39 -12.39 -3.99 -1.12
C LYS A 39 -12.05 -3.64 -2.58
N GLU A 40 -11.08 -2.77 -2.81
CA GLU A 40 -10.63 -2.41 -4.16
C GLU A 40 -9.87 -3.56 -4.85
N HIS A 41 -9.23 -4.44 -4.08
CA HIS A 41 -8.49 -5.61 -4.58
C HIS A 41 -9.33 -6.89 -4.58
N THR A 42 -10.26 -6.98 -5.53
CA THR A 42 -11.16 -8.13 -5.71
C THR A 42 -10.42 -9.45 -5.96
N GLU A 43 -9.23 -9.38 -6.57
CA GLU A 43 -8.34 -10.51 -6.84
C GLU A 43 -7.87 -11.23 -5.56
N TYR A 44 -7.94 -10.56 -4.41
CA TYR A 44 -7.52 -11.11 -3.12
C TYR A 44 -8.68 -11.44 -2.17
N PHE A 45 -9.94 -11.31 -2.60
CA PHE A 45 -11.10 -11.64 -1.75
C PHE A 45 -11.00 -13.05 -1.18
N ASP A 46 -10.61 -14.01 -2.02
CA ASP A 46 -10.38 -15.40 -1.67
C ASP A 46 -9.31 -15.58 -0.58
N VAL A 47 -8.33 -14.69 -0.50
CA VAL A 47 -7.32 -14.66 0.55
C VAL A 47 -7.90 -14.09 1.83
N TRP A 48 -8.62 -12.97 1.74
CA TRP A 48 -9.23 -12.29 2.88
C TRP A 48 -10.23 -13.18 3.62
N GLU A 49 -11.05 -13.94 2.89
CA GLU A 49 -12.00 -14.91 3.46
C GLU A 49 -11.33 -16.07 4.22
N ARG A 50 -10.04 -16.34 3.97
CA ARG A 50 -9.33 -17.50 4.51
C ARG A 50 -8.10 -17.12 5.31
N LEU A 51 -7.93 -15.84 5.67
CA LEU A 51 -6.71 -15.32 6.32
C LEU A 51 -6.28 -16.11 7.55
N GLU A 52 -7.23 -16.58 8.37
CA GLU A 52 -6.96 -17.39 9.57
C GLU A 52 -6.45 -18.80 9.27
N ASN A 53 -6.69 -19.30 8.05
CA ASN A 53 -6.38 -20.68 7.65
C ASN A 53 -4.97 -20.85 7.06
N PHE A 54 -4.27 -19.76 6.72
CA PHE A 54 -2.97 -19.83 6.04
C PHE A 54 -1.77 -20.19 6.95
N GLY A 55 -1.99 -20.45 8.25
CA GLY A 55 -0.91 -20.77 9.19
C GLY A 55 0.13 -19.64 9.29
N GLU A 56 1.41 -19.98 9.43
CA GLU A 56 2.52 -19.00 9.50
C GLU A 56 3.24 -18.79 8.16
N ASN A 57 3.00 -19.66 7.17
CA ASN A 57 3.68 -19.61 5.87
C ASN A 57 3.35 -18.33 5.10
N GLU A 58 4.29 -17.86 4.28
CA GLU A 58 4.06 -16.70 3.42
C GLU A 58 2.89 -16.96 2.45
N ILE A 59 2.00 -15.98 2.32
CA ILE A 59 0.87 -16.02 1.40
C ILE A 59 1.30 -15.34 0.11
N VAL A 60 1.32 -16.09 -0.99
CA VAL A 60 1.72 -15.61 -2.31
C VAL A 60 0.65 -16.00 -3.32
N VAL A 61 0.14 -15.02 -4.07
CA VAL A 61 -0.79 -15.18 -5.19
C VAL A 61 -0.13 -14.57 -6.42
N ASP A 62 0.10 -15.38 -7.46
CA ASP A 62 0.79 -14.97 -8.70
C ASP A 62 2.13 -14.24 -8.47
N GLY A 63 2.88 -14.66 -7.45
CA GLY A 63 4.17 -14.06 -7.09
C GLY A 63 4.08 -12.78 -6.25
N VAL A 64 2.88 -12.36 -5.85
CA VAL A 64 2.64 -11.18 -5.01
C VAL A 64 2.13 -11.59 -3.64
N ASN A 65 2.63 -10.93 -2.58
CA ASN A 65 2.10 -11.10 -1.23
C ASN A 65 0.93 -10.12 -1.02
N PRO A 66 -0.33 -10.59 -0.90
CA PRO A 66 -1.51 -9.72 -0.86
C PRO A 66 -1.49 -8.74 0.31
N ILE A 67 -1.07 -9.21 1.49
CA ILE A 67 -1.03 -8.39 2.71
C ILE A 67 -0.04 -7.23 2.51
N LEU A 68 1.16 -7.54 2.00
CA LEU A 68 2.16 -6.52 1.71
C LEU A 68 1.68 -5.54 0.64
N HIS A 69 1.03 -6.04 -0.43
CA HIS A 69 0.49 -5.23 -1.51
C HIS A 69 -0.51 -4.19 -0.99
N VAL A 70 -1.55 -4.63 -0.28
CA VAL A 70 -2.59 -3.73 0.27
C VAL A 70 -2.02 -2.80 1.33
N SER A 71 -1.05 -3.26 2.13
CA SER A 71 -0.35 -2.41 3.11
C SER A 71 0.42 -1.29 2.43
N MET A 72 1.14 -1.58 1.35
CA MET A 72 1.84 -0.56 0.56
C MET A 72 0.85 0.43 -0.07
N HIS A 73 -0.29 -0.06 -0.55
CA HIS A 73 -1.35 0.79 -1.09
C HIS A 73 -1.84 1.79 -0.02
N SER A 74 -2.13 1.28 1.19
CA SER A 74 -2.54 2.08 2.35
C SER A 74 -1.49 3.12 2.74
N VAL A 75 -0.20 2.76 2.72
CA VAL A 75 0.90 3.70 2.98
C VAL A 75 0.88 4.86 1.97
N ILE A 76 0.67 4.58 0.68
CA ILE A 76 0.62 5.66 -0.32
C ILE A 76 -0.61 6.54 -0.14
N GLU A 77 -1.77 5.96 0.15
CA GLU A 77 -2.97 6.75 0.45
C GLU A 77 -2.77 7.66 1.67
N ASN A 78 -2.11 7.16 2.72
CA ASN A 78 -1.70 7.98 3.87
C ASN A 78 -0.73 9.11 3.47
N GLN A 79 0.28 8.83 2.64
CA GLN A 79 1.19 9.89 2.15
C GLN A 79 0.43 10.97 1.37
N LEU A 80 -0.57 10.56 0.59
CA LEU A 80 -1.44 11.47 -0.15
C LEU A 80 -2.34 12.26 0.80
N GLU A 81 -2.92 11.65 1.83
CA GLU A 81 -3.75 12.35 2.81
C GLU A 81 -2.93 13.36 3.63
N GLN A 82 -1.77 12.94 4.14
CA GLN A 82 -0.86 13.75 4.95
C GLN A 82 -0.01 14.73 4.12
N ASN A 83 -0.12 14.68 2.79
CA ASN A 83 0.72 15.45 1.86
C ASN A 83 2.23 15.32 2.15
N THR A 84 2.65 14.14 2.57
CA THR A 84 4.02 13.88 3.03
C THR A 84 4.52 12.57 2.42
N PRO A 85 5.43 12.60 1.43
CA PRO A 85 6.02 13.80 0.83
C PRO A 85 5.06 14.53 -0.14
N PRO A 86 5.12 15.87 -0.27
CA PRO A 86 4.28 16.62 -1.23
C PRO A 86 4.44 16.17 -2.68
N GLU A 87 5.61 15.61 -3.01
CA GLU A 87 5.94 15.01 -4.30
C GLU A 87 4.98 13.86 -4.67
N ALA A 88 4.40 13.15 -3.69
CA ALA A 88 3.41 12.09 -3.95
C ALA A 88 2.12 12.66 -4.54
N ARG A 89 1.59 13.75 -3.97
CA ARG A 89 0.42 14.46 -4.53
C ARG A 89 0.72 15.03 -5.91
N LYS A 90 1.92 15.59 -6.11
CA LYS A 90 2.35 16.12 -7.42
C LYS A 90 2.39 15.01 -8.48
N ALA A 91 2.94 13.84 -8.13
CA ALA A 91 2.97 12.68 -9.01
C ALA A 91 1.57 12.20 -9.36
N LEU A 92 0.70 12.06 -8.36
CA LEU A 92 -0.70 11.66 -8.58
C LEU A 92 -1.42 12.64 -9.51
N ALA A 93 -1.37 13.94 -9.22
CA ALA A 93 -2.03 14.96 -10.03
C ALA A 93 -1.54 14.95 -11.49
N ALA A 94 -0.24 14.75 -11.70
CA ALA A 94 0.33 14.66 -13.04
C ALA A 94 -0.11 13.39 -13.79
N LEU A 95 -0.20 12.24 -13.11
CA LEU A 95 -0.69 10.98 -13.70
C LEU A 95 -2.18 11.07 -14.05
N LEU A 96 -3.01 11.60 -13.16
CA LEU A 96 -4.43 11.84 -13.43
C LEU A 96 -4.63 12.78 -14.62
N LYS A 97 -3.84 13.86 -14.71
CA LYS A 97 -3.88 14.78 -15.86
C LYS A 97 -3.53 14.10 -17.19
N ARG A 98 -2.78 12.99 -17.15
CA ARG A 98 -2.45 12.16 -18.34
C ARG A 98 -3.51 11.09 -18.63
N GLY A 99 -4.61 11.03 -17.87
CA GLY A 99 -5.67 10.05 -18.04
C GLY A 99 -5.38 8.69 -17.39
N VAL A 100 -4.36 8.58 -16.53
CA VAL A 100 -4.13 7.37 -15.74
C VAL A 100 -5.21 7.27 -14.67
N ALA A 101 -5.85 6.10 -14.52
CA ALA A 101 -6.83 5.88 -13.47
C ALA A 101 -6.18 6.06 -12.08
N ARG A 102 -6.95 6.53 -11.08
CA ARG A 102 -6.42 6.80 -9.73
C ARG A 102 -5.71 5.57 -9.13
N HIS A 103 -6.35 4.40 -9.21
CA HIS A 103 -5.82 3.15 -8.68
C HIS A 103 -4.47 2.79 -9.33
N GLU A 104 -4.39 2.84 -10.66
CA GLU A 104 -3.14 2.65 -11.40
C GLU A 104 -2.07 3.72 -11.09
N ALA A 105 -2.48 4.96 -10.86
CA ALA A 105 -1.57 6.02 -10.47
C ALA A 105 -0.98 5.79 -9.07
N ILE A 106 -1.78 5.26 -8.14
CA ILE A 106 -1.30 4.87 -6.81
C ILE A 106 -0.35 3.67 -6.92
N HIS A 107 -0.65 2.67 -7.76
CA HIS A 107 0.27 1.57 -8.04
C HIS A 107 1.62 2.07 -8.58
N ALA A 108 1.61 3.03 -9.50
CA ALA A 108 2.83 3.62 -10.02
C ALA A 108 3.65 4.32 -8.90
N ILE A 109 3.01 5.05 -8.00
CA ILE A 109 3.66 5.68 -6.85
C ILE A 109 4.20 4.62 -5.86
N ALA A 110 3.42 3.58 -5.58
CA ALA A 110 3.82 2.47 -4.72
C ALA A 110 5.04 1.73 -5.27
N SER A 111 5.13 1.57 -6.60
CA SER A 111 6.32 1.02 -7.25
C SER A 111 7.57 1.86 -6.96
N GLU A 112 7.48 3.20 -6.99
CA GLU A 112 8.62 4.07 -6.68
C GLU A 112 9.03 4.03 -5.20
N PHE A 113 8.06 3.83 -4.31
CA PHE A 113 8.28 3.61 -2.89
C PHE A 113 8.99 2.28 -2.64
N ASN A 114 8.57 1.22 -3.33
CA ASN A 114 9.15 -0.12 -3.20
C ASN A 114 10.65 -0.16 -3.53
N MET A 115 11.10 0.69 -4.46
CA MET A 115 12.51 0.81 -4.81
C MET A 115 13.41 1.22 -3.64
N GLU A 116 12.88 1.89 -2.61
CA GLU A 116 13.60 2.11 -1.34
C GLU A 116 13.21 1.09 -0.26
N LEU A 117 11.94 0.67 -0.21
CA LEU A 117 11.47 -0.26 0.82
C LEU A 117 12.18 -1.62 0.74
N PHE A 118 12.30 -2.20 -0.45
CA PHE A 118 12.88 -3.53 -0.61
C PHE A 118 14.35 -3.61 -0.18
N PRO A 119 15.26 -2.70 -0.59
CA PRO A 119 16.62 -2.67 -0.05
C PRO A 119 16.68 -2.41 1.45
N MET A 120 15.73 -1.64 2.01
CA MET A 120 15.65 -1.39 3.44
C MET A 120 15.35 -2.68 4.22
N LEU A 121 14.37 -3.45 3.77
CA LEU A 121 13.98 -4.71 4.41
C LEU A 121 15.03 -5.81 4.20
N LYS A 122 15.57 -5.94 2.98
CA LYS A 122 16.49 -7.03 2.62
C LYS A 122 17.92 -6.83 3.11
N ASN A 123 18.41 -5.58 3.05
CA ASN A 123 19.83 -5.28 3.27
C ASN A 123 20.05 -4.36 4.50
N SER A 124 19.02 -4.13 5.32
CA SER A 124 19.06 -3.22 6.48
C SER A 124 19.58 -1.81 6.15
N ARG A 125 19.37 -1.36 4.91
CA ARG A 125 19.76 -0.02 4.46
C ARG A 125 18.72 1.01 4.92
N PRO A 126 19.09 2.19 5.42
CA PRO A 126 18.11 3.23 5.73
C PRO A 126 17.28 3.63 4.49
N PHE A 127 15.98 3.88 4.68
CA PHE A 127 15.11 4.40 3.62
C PHE A 127 15.64 5.75 3.09
N ASN A 128 15.93 5.83 1.80
CA ASN A 128 16.46 7.05 1.21
C ASN A 128 15.33 7.98 0.73
N ASN A 129 14.88 8.85 1.64
CA ASN A 129 13.83 9.84 1.37
C ASN A 129 14.15 10.75 0.16
N LEU A 130 15.41 11.16 -0.03
CA LEU A 130 15.80 12.00 -1.15
C LEU A 130 15.69 11.25 -2.49
N ALA A 131 16.07 9.97 -2.52
CA ALA A 131 15.94 9.14 -3.71
C ALA A 131 14.46 8.89 -4.05
N TYR A 132 13.63 8.61 -3.04
CA TYR A 132 12.18 8.46 -3.22
C TYR A 132 11.53 9.73 -3.82
N LYS A 133 11.78 10.90 -3.22
CA LYS A 133 11.28 12.19 -3.74
C LYS A 133 11.70 12.44 -5.18
N ARG A 134 12.98 12.21 -5.51
CA ARG A 134 13.49 12.37 -6.89
C ARG A 134 12.79 11.44 -7.89
N ARG A 135 12.42 10.23 -7.48
CA ARG A 135 11.66 9.31 -8.35
C ARG A 135 10.21 9.76 -8.53
N LEU A 136 9.55 10.22 -7.48
CA LEU A 136 8.22 10.82 -7.59
C LEU A 136 8.21 12.04 -8.54
N GLU A 137 9.22 12.90 -8.46
CA GLU A 137 9.36 14.03 -9.40
C GLU A 137 9.57 13.56 -10.85
N LYS A 138 10.34 12.49 -11.07
CA LYS A 138 10.50 11.88 -12.40
C LYS A 138 9.18 11.31 -12.91
N LEU A 139 8.44 10.59 -12.07
CA LEU A 139 7.11 10.06 -12.36
C LEU A 139 6.15 11.21 -12.73
N ALA A 140 6.18 12.30 -11.96
CA ALA A 140 5.39 13.50 -12.20
C ALA A 140 5.75 14.20 -13.52
N ARG A 141 6.98 14.09 -14.03
CA ARG A 141 7.38 14.63 -15.35
C ARG A 141 7.01 13.73 -16.53
N GLY A 142 6.83 12.43 -16.29
CA GLY A 142 6.56 11.44 -17.34
C GLY A 142 7.83 11.02 -18.08
N LYS A 143 7.81 9.85 -18.74
CA LYS A 143 8.87 9.50 -19.69
C LYS A 143 8.77 10.48 -20.87
N ARG A 144 9.89 11.13 -21.19
CA ARG A 144 10.03 11.89 -22.45
C ARG A 144 9.96 10.94 -23.63
#